data_AF-A0A1H7ZEW5-F1
#
_entry.id   AF-A0A1H7ZEW5-F1
#
_cell.length_a   1.000
_cell.length_b   1.000
_cell.length_c   1.000
_cell.angle_alpha   90.00
_cell.angle_beta   90.00
_cell.angle_gamma   90.00
#
_symmetry.space_group_name_H-M   'P 1'
#
loop_
_entity.id
_entity.type
_entity.pdbx_description
1 polymer ?
#
loop_
_entity_poly.entity_id
_entity_poly.type
_entity_poly.pdbx_seq_one_letter_code
_entity_poly.pdbx_strand_id
1 'polypeptide(L)'
;MKSKVILTALLSVSLMACAQETPKVKHKKAKTAVKSDAKPVKFANATDPICNMPTEADMKDTAVYKNKTYGFCSAYCRDEFKKNPEKYVQK
;
A
#
# COMPACT_ATOMS: atom_id res chain seq x y z
N MET A 1 32.98 -41.48 48.02
CA MET A 1 33.68 -42.55 47.28
C MET A 1 32.61 -43.58 46.93
N LYS A 2 32.19 -43.83 45.69
CA LYS A 2 32.93 -44.13 44.46
C LYS A 2 32.04 -43.72 43.26
N SER A 3 32.45 -42.72 42.47
CA SER A 3 32.96 -42.86 41.09
C SER A 3 31.97 -43.53 40.13
N LYS A 4 31.40 -42.75 39.21
CA LYS A 4 31.84 -42.65 37.81
C LYS A 4 31.79 -44.00 37.11
N VAL A 5 30.71 -44.26 36.38
CA VAL A 5 30.57 -44.76 35.00
C VAL A 5 29.06 -44.86 34.85
N ILE A 6 28.43 -44.18 33.90
CA ILE A 6 27.81 -44.82 32.72
C ILE A 6 27.31 -43.67 31.84
N LEU A 7 27.78 -43.67 30.59
CA LEU A 7 27.24 -42.97 29.41
C LEU A 7 27.15 -41.43 29.51
N THR A 8 28.11 -40.65 29.01
CA THR A 8 28.32 -40.42 27.57
C THR A 8 27.15 -40.84 26.70
N ALA A 9 26.22 -39.94 26.41
CA ALA A 9 25.69 -39.73 25.05
C ALA A 9 24.64 -38.61 25.06
N LEU A 10 24.61 -37.89 23.93
CA LEU A 10 23.54 -37.03 23.43
C LEU A 10 23.57 -35.58 23.95
N LEU A 11 24.33 -34.73 23.26
CA LEU A 11 23.85 -33.94 22.11
C LEU A 11 22.88 -32.83 22.52
N SER A 12 23.43 -31.62 22.60
CA SER A 12 22.94 -30.45 21.85
C SER A 12 21.43 -30.19 21.83
N VAL A 13 20.97 -29.31 22.72
CA VAL A 13 19.88 -28.37 22.43
C VAL A 13 20.32 -27.01 23.00
N SER A 14 21.13 -26.29 22.23
CA SER A 14 20.71 -25.18 21.35
C SER A 14 20.21 -23.96 22.13
N LEU A 15 21.04 -22.93 22.10
CA LEU A 15 20.73 -21.54 22.37
C LEU A 15 19.44 -21.13 21.63
N MET A 16 18.55 -20.40 22.30
CA MET A 16 18.15 -19.02 21.94
C MET A 16 16.99 -18.62 22.88
N ALA A 17 17.31 -17.99 24.01
CA ALA A 17 16.31 -17.31 24.82
C ALA A 17 15.79 -16.07 24.08
N CYS A 18 14.47 -15.91 24.10
CA CYS A 18 13.69 -15.12 23.17
C CYS A 18 14.07 -13.65 23.05
N ALA A 19 14.02 -13.19 21.80
CA ALA A 19 14.08 -11.82 21.37
C ALA A 19 12.93 -10.99 21.97
N GLN A 20 13.27 -9.76 22.32
CA GLN A 20 12.39 -8.73 22.86
C GLN A 20 11.14 -8.51 21.98
N GLU A 21 9.99 -8.60 22.62
CA GLU A 21 8.70 -8.22 22.08
C GLU A 21 8.69 -6.71 21.80
N THR A 22 8.76 -6.33 20.53
CA THR A 22 8.51 -4.96 20.09
C THR A 22 7.07 -4.84 19.59
N PRO A 23 6.33 -3.78 19.98
CA PRO A 23 4.93 -3.62 19.62
C PRO A 23 4.81 -3.35 18.12
N LYS A 24 4.23 -4.32 17.40
CA LYS A 24 3.79 -4.16 16.01
C LYS A 24 2.69 -3.09 15.95
N VAL A 25 3.06 -1.85 15.64
CA VAL A 25 2.12 -0.86 15.11
C VAL A 25 1.56 -1.41 13.80
N LYS A 26 0.31 -1.87 13.83
CA LYS A 26 -0.41 -2.39 12.65
C LYS A 26 -0.72 -1.24 11.70
N HIS A 27 0.25 -0.86 10.87
CA HIS A 27 -0.09 -0.29 9.58
C HIS A 27 -0.70 -1.41 8.72
N LYS A 28 -2.04 -1.52 8.74
CA LYS A 28 -2.78 -2.18 7.65
C LYS A 28 -2.55 -1.37 6.38
N LYS A 29 -1.38 -1.52 5.74
CA LYS A 29 -1.20 -1.22 4.33
C LYS A 29 -1.80 -2.39 3.55
N ALA A 30 -3.12 -2.36 3.38
CA ALA A 30 -3.72 -2.97 2.21
C ALA A 30 -3.36 -2.05 1.02
N LYS A 31 -2.16 -2.22 0.47
CA LYS A 31 -1.87 -1.77 -0.89
C LYS A 31 -1.59 -3.01 -1.71
N THR A 32 -2.68 -3.59 -2.20
CA THR A 32 -2.67 -4.45 -3.37
C THR A 32 -1.98 -3.66 -4.47
N ALA A 33 -0.73 -4.02 -4.76
CA ALA A 33 -0.03 -3.59 -5.95
C ALA A 33 -0.78 -4.19 -7.14
N VAL A 34 -1.73 -3.45 -7.69
CA VAL A 34 -2.36 -3.82 -8.96
C VAL A 34 -1.38 -3.36 -10.05
N LYS A 35 -0.72 -4.35 -10.63
CA LYS A 35 0.10 -4.24 -11.84
C LYS A 35 -0.71 -3.45 -12.88
N SER A 36 -0.21 -2.27 -13.26
CA SER A 36 -0.83 -1.45 -14.29
C SER A 36 -0.10 -1.69 -15.59
N ASP A 37 -0.61 -2.63 -16.38
CA ASP A 37 -0.29 -2.74 -17.80
C ASP A 37 -0.51 -1.37 -18.46
N ALA A 38 0.58 -0.79 -18.94
CA ALA A 38 0.65 0.58 -19.46
C ALA A 38 -0.03 0.67 -20.83
N LYS A 39 -1.36 0.68 -20.83
CA LYS A 39 -2.15 1.17 -21.96
C LYS A 39 -2.52 2.62 -21.68
N PRO A 40 -2.40 3.55 -22.65
CA PRO A 40 -2.80 4.93 -22.43
C PRO A 40 -4.31 4.99 -22.12
N VAL A 41 -4.63 5.28 -20.85
CA VAL A 41 -6.02 5.46 -20.40
C VAL A 41 -6.38 6.91 -20.66
N LYS A 42 -7.41 7.15 -21.48
CA LYS A 42 -7.97 8.50 -21.65
C LYS A 42 -8.79 8.86 -20.41
N PHE A 43 -8.35 9.87 -19.69
CA PHE A 43 -9.11 10.45 -18.58
C PHE A 43 -10.16 11.45 -19.08
N ALA A 44 -11.26 11.56 -18.34
CA ALA A 44 -12.33 12.50 -18.63
C ALA A 44 -12.00 13.95 -18.23
N ASN A 45 -10.92 14.14 -17.47
CA ASN A 45 -10.37 15.44 -17.14
C ASN A 45 -9.00 15.63 -17.82
N ALA A 46 -8.79 16.83 -18.38
CA ALA A 46 -7.48 17.25 -18.90
C ALA A 46 -6.56 17.78 -17.79
N THR A 47 -7.14 18.16 -16.65
CA THR A 47 -6.45 18.77 -15.52
C THR A 47 -7.04 18.22 -14.23
N ASP A 48 -6.20 17.97 -13.23
CA ASP A 48 -6.62 17.61 -11.87
C ASP A 48 -7.46 18.76 -11.28
N PRO A 49 -8.72 18.53 -10.90
CA PRO A 49 -9.59 19.59 -10.39
C PRO A 49 -9.26 20.04 -8.95
N ILE A 50 -8.34 19.36 -8.26
CA ILE A 50 -7.90 19.70 -6.91
C ILE A 50 -6.70 20.66 -6.93
N CYS A 51 -5.70 20.35 -7.76
CA CYS A 51 -4.41 21.06 -7.77
C CYS A 51 -4.11 21.78 -9.10
N ASN A 52 -5.01 21.68 -10.08
CA ASN A 52 -4.88 22.31 -11.40
C ASN A 52 -3.65 21.86 -12.20
N MET A 53 -3.05 20.70 -11.87
CA MET A 53 -1.98 20.10 -12.66
C MET A 53 -2.52 19.33 -13.87
N PRO A 54 -1.79 19.29 -15.00
CA PRO A 54 -2.22 18.52 -16.17
C PRO A 54 -2.34 17.03 -15.84
N THR A 55 -3.35 16.39 -16.42
CA THR A 55 -3.58 14.96 -16.27
C THR A 55 -2.79 14.20 -17.33
N GLU A 56 -1.86 13.37 -16.88
CA GLU A 56 -1.01 12.51 -17.73
C GLU A 56 -1.69 11.16 -17.95
N ALA A 57 -1.49 10.52 -19.10
CA ALA A 57 -2.09 9.20 -19.40
C ALA A 57 -1.58 8.06 -18.50
N ASP A 58 -0.42 8.27 -17.85
CA ASP A 58 0.24 7.30 -16.98
C ASP A 58 -0.17 7.39 -15.51
N MET A 59 -1.13 8.26 -15.17
CA MET A 59 -1.61 8.41 -13.80
C MET A 59 -2.19 7.10 -13.25
N LYS A 60 -1.63 6.67 -12.10
CA LYS A 60 -2.08 5.46 -11.38
C LYS A 60 -3.20 5.76 -10.40
N ASP A 61 -3.27 7.00 -9.91
CA ASP A 61 -4.34 7.45 -9.03
C ASP A 61 -5.54 7.94 -9.85
N THR A 62 -6.57 7.11 -9.91
CA THR A 62 -7.78 7.39 -10.71
C THR A 62 -9.05 7.16 -9.87
N ALA A 63 -10.15 7.81 -10.24
CA ALA A 63 -11.47 7.56 -9.66
C ALA A 63 -12.55 7.58 -10.75
N VAL A 64 -13.55 6.71 -10.61
CA VAL A 64 -14.71 6.69 -11.50
C VAL A 64 -15.85 7.49 -10.87
N TYR A 65 -16.39 8.46 -11.60
CA TYR A 65 -17.54 9.26 -11.20
C TYR A 65 -18.45 9.49 -12.40
N LYS A 66 -19.76 9.25 -12.27
CA LYS A 66 -20.74 9.36 -13.38
C LYS A 66 -20.30 8.65 -14.67
N ASN A 67 -19.83 7.40 -14.55
CA ASN A 67 -19.31 6.58 -15.66
C ASN A 67 -18.11 7.19 -16.41
N LYS A 68 -17.45 8.19 -15.83
CA LYS A 68 -16.23 8.82 -16.35
C LYS A 68 -15.06 8.52 -15.42
N THR A 69 -13.91 8.19 -15.99
CA THR A 69 -12.67 7.96 -15.24
C THR A 69 -11.88 9.25 -15.15
N TYR A 70 -11.61 9.72 -13.94
CA TYR A 70 -10.80 10.90 -13.65
C TYR A 70 -9.41 10.49 -13.19
N GLY A 71 -8.38 11.16 -13.71
CA GLY A 71 -6.98 11.00 -13.32
C GLY A 71 -6.55 12.10 -12.35
N PHE A 72 -5.77 11.73 -11.35
CA PHE A 72 -5.30 12.62 -10.29
C PHE A 72 -3.79 12.56 -10.15
N CYS A 73 -3.18 13.70 -9.81
CA CYS A 73 -1.74 13.81 -9.64
C CYS A 73 -1.22 12.98 -8.45
N SER A 74 -2.10 12.65 -7.51
CA SER A 74 -1.76 11.95 -6.28
C SER A 74 -2.98 11.26 -5.68
N ALA A 75 -2.73 10.26 -4.85
CA ALA A 75 -3.75 9.63 -4.02
C ALA A 75 -4.54 10.63 -3.18
N TYR A 76 -3.89 11.70 -2.69
CA TYR A 76 -4.56 12.75 -1.92
C TYR A 76 -5.62 13.48 -2.76
N CYS A 77 -5.28 13.89 -3.99
CA CYS A 77 -6.23 14.58 -4.87
C CYS A 77 -7.41 13.67 -5.25
N ARG A 78 -7.14 12.39 -5.51
CA ARG A 78 -8.19 11.39 -5.72
C ARG A 78 -9.13 11.28 -4.51
N ASP A 79 -8.56 11.20 -3.31
CA ASP A 79 -9.35 10.99 -2.08
C ASP A 79 -10.14 12.25 -1.72
N GLU A 80 -9.59 13.45 -1.94
CA GLU A 80 -10.30 14.72 -1.78
C GLU A 80 -11.45 14.85 -2.79
N PHE A 81 -11.20 14.50 -4.05
CA PHE A 81 -12.24 14.45 -5.08
C PHE A 81 -13.38 13.50 -4.69
N LYS A 82 -13.07 12.31 -4.14
CA LYS A 82 -14.10 11.35 -3.70
C LYS A 82 -14.98 11.88 -2.56
N LYS A 83 -14.51 12.82 -1.74
CA LYS A 83 -15.33 13.42 -0.67
C LYS A 83 -16.44 14.30 -1.23
N ASN A 84 -16.14 15.11 -2.24
CA ASN A 84 -17.08 16.07 -2.83
C ASN A 84 -16.92 16.18 -4.36
N PRO A 85 -17.16 15.09 -5.12
CA PRO A 85 -16.88 15.07 -6.56
C PRO A 85 -17.74 16.09 -7.32
N GLU A 86 -18.96 16.35 -6.86
CA GLU A 86 -19.86 17.34 -7.47
C GLU A 86 -19.24 18.73 -7.52
N LYS A 87 -18.57 19.16 -6.46
CA LYS A 87 -17.89 20.48 -6.39
C LYS A 87 -16.79 20.63 -7.44
N TYR A 88 -16.12 19.53 -7.77
CA TYR A 88 -14.96 19.52 -8.66
C TYR A 88 -15.31 19.22 -10.11
N VAL A 89 -16.48 18.61 -10.35
CA VAL A 89 -16.99 18.23 -11.68
C VAL A 89 -18.05 19.21 -12.19
N GLN A 90 -18.34 20.30 -11.47
CA GLN A 90 -19.23 21.36 -11.94
C GLN A 90 -18.76 21.93 -13.28
N LYS A 91 -19.32 21.39 -14.37
CA LYS A 91 -19.14 21.86 -15.73
C LYS A 91 -20.38 21.53 -16.53
#